data_AF-A0A2J6IBV7-F1
#
_entry.id   AF-A0A2J6IBV7-F1
#
_cell.length_a   1.000
_cell.length_b   1.000
_cell.length_c   1.000
_cell.angle_alpha   90.00
_cell.angle_beta   90.00
_cell.angle_gamma   90.00
#
_symmetry.space_group_name_H-M   'P 1'
#
loop_
_entity.id
_entity.type
_entity.pdbx_description
1 polymer ?
#
loop_
_entity_poly.entity_id
_entity_poly.type
_entity_poly.pdbx_seq_one_letter_code
_entity_poly.pdbx_strand_id
1 'polypeptide(L)'
;DPKKNNFLDYKNVDLFKPNLKEIKEGLNLDIHLDNLTEIAEAVAILKQKLEAKIVLNTLSEKGVYVRWSDGNLDYNSHTIAAHYRNIADVSGAGDTVISVASLCMACNTDITDMAAISNLAGGLVCEEVGVVPVDKSKLQSEVISLLTK
;
A
#
# COMPACT_ATOMS: atom_id res chain seq x y z
N ASP A 1 5.42 7.17 4.48
CA ASP A 1 5.05 7.71 3.15
C ASP A 1 6.24 8.52 2.65
N PRO A 2 6.96 8.04 1.63
CA PRO A 2 8.19 8.69 1.20
C PRO A 2 7.92 10.00 0.48
N LYS A 3 8.97 10.81 0.35
CA LYS A 3 9.02 11.93 -0.58
C LYS A 3 10.13 11.67 -1.60
N LYS A 4 10.04 12.36 -2.74
CA LYS A 4 10.95 12.19 -3.87
C LYS A 4 12.42 12.40 -3.48
N ASN A 5 12.70 13.51 -2.81
CA ASN A 5 14.04 13.79 -2.30
C ASN A 5 14.32 12.83 -1.15
N ASN A 6 15.54 12.28 -1.10
CA ASN A 6 15.99 11.39 -0.02
C ASN A 6 15.14 10.10 0.09
N PHE A 7 14.57 9.64 -1.03
CA PHE A 7 13.72 8.45 -1.07
C PHE A 7 14.37 7.21 -0.43
N LEU A 8 15.70 7.08 -0.56
CA LEU A 8 16.46 5.95 -0.04
C LEU A 8 17.04 6.14 1.38
N ASP A 9 16.76 7.28 2.03
CA ASP A 9 17.35 7.63 3.34
C ASP A 9 16.57 6.99 4.51
N TYR A 10 15.34 6.52 4.26
CA TYR A 10 14.49 5.88 5.25
C TYR A 10 14.92 4.43 5.54
N LYS A 11 16.02 4.25 6.28
CA LYS A 11 16.53 2.93 6.67
C LYS A 11 15.81 2.34 7.88
N ASN A 12 15.75 1.00 7.95
CA ASN A 12 15.27 0.23 9.10
C ASN A 12 13.82 0.55 9.51
N VAL A 13 12.95 0.82 8.54
CA VAL A 13 11.56 1.17 8.79
C VAL A 13 10.65 -0.06 8.85
N ASP A 14 9.67 -0.04 9.74
CA ASP A 14 8.71 -1.14 9.85
C ASP A 14 7.77 -1.20 8.62
N LEU A 15 7.25 -0.05 8.18
CA LEU A 15 6.37 0.07 7.03
C LEU A 15 6.82 1.20 6.10
N PHE A 16 7.01 0.87 4.82
CA PHE A 16 7.29 1.82 3.76
C PHE A 16 6.22 1.74 2.67
N LYS A 17 5.48 2.84 2.45
CA LYS A 17 4.36 2.88 1.49
C LYS A 17 4.63 3.83 0.30
N PRO A 18 5.36 3.40 -0.74
CA PRO A 18 5.47 4.16 -1.98
C PRO A 18 4.31 3.88 -2.94
N ASN A 19 4.03 4.79 -3.87
CA ASN A 19 3.33 4.45 -5.11
C ASN A 19 4.32 3.98 -6.20
N LEU A 20 3.82 3.39 -7.30
CA LEU A 20 4.71 2.86 -8.35
C LEU A 20 5.62 3.93 -8.96
N LYS A 21 5.12 5.16 -9.16
CA LYS A 21 5.90 6.27 -9.70
C LYS A 21 7.06 6.64 -8.78
N GLU A 22 6.83 6.68 -7.47
CA GLU A 22 7.87 6.94 -6.48
C GLU A 22 8.95 5.85 -6.48
N ILE A 23 8.58 4.57 -6.67
CA ILE A 23 9.56 3.48 -6.82
C ILE A 23 10.40 3.68 -8.08
N LYS A 24 9.77 3.95 -9.24
CA LYS A 24 10.48 4.20 -10.50
C LYS A 24 11.50 5.32 -10.36
N GLU A 25 11.06 6.47 -9.84
CA GLU A 25 11.91 7.64 -9.65
C GLU A 25 13.01 7.39 -8.60
N GLY A 26 12.66 6.77 -7.48
CA GLY A 26 13.57 6.54 -6.35
C GLY A 26 14.62 5.46 -6.59
N LEU A 27 14.34 4.49 -7.47
CA LEU A 27 15.29 3.44 -7.87
C LEU A 27 15.91 3.67 -9.25
N ASN A 28 15.47 4.69 -9.99
CA ASN A 28 15.85 4.92 -11.38
C ASN A 28 15.63 3.69 -12.27
N LEU A 29 14.42 3.11 -12.16
CA LEU A 29 13.97 1.94 -12.93
C LEU A 29 12.78 2.32 -13.80
N ASP A 30 12.66 1.67 -14.96
CA ASP A 30 11.41 1.68 -15.72
C ASP A 30 10.68 0.36 -15.48
N ILE A 31 9.41 0.46 -15.07
CA ILE A 31 8.59 -0.65 -14.57
C ILE A 31 7.19 -0.53 -15.18
N HIS A 32 6.70 -1.53 -15.87
CA HIS A 32 5.33 -1.50 -16.38
C HIS A 32 4.32 -1.82 -15.28
N LEU A 33 3.26 -0.99 -15.16
CA LEU A 33 2.19 -1.18 -14.17
C LEU A 33 1.47 -2.54 -14.34
N ASP A 34 1.42 -3.06 -15.57
CA ASP A 34 0.81 -4.35 -15.89
C ASP A 34 1.78 -5.53 -15.75
N ASN A 35 3.05 -5.29 -15.42
CA ASN A 35 4.04 -6.36 -15.23
C ASN A 35 4.30 -6.60 -13.74
N LEU A 36 3.56 -7.56 -13.17
CA LEU A 36 3.69 -7.92 -11.75
C LEU A 36 5.11 -8.41 -11.39
N THR A 37 5.81 -9.05 -12.33
CA THR A 37 7.19 -9.51 -12.10
C THR A 37 8.13 -8.33 -11.89
N GLU A 38 8.07 -7.31 -12.76
CA GLU A 38 8.90 -6.10 -12.62
C GLU A 38 8.57 -5.33 -11.33
N ILE A 39 7.28 -5.24 -10.96
CA ILE A 39 6.85 -4.65 -9.69
C ILE A 39 7.45 -5.42 -8.51
N ALA A 40 7.33 -6.75 -8.52
CA ALA A 40 7.82 -7.61 -7.44
C ALA A 40 9.35 -7.50 -7.27
N GLU A 41 10.10 -7.44 -8.37
CA GLU A 41 11.55 -7.25 -8.39
C GLU A 41 11.94 -5.87 -7.85
N ALA A 42 11.30 -4.80 -8.31
CA ALA A 42 11.56 -3.45 -7.84
C ALA A 42 11.27 -3.28 -6.35
N VAL A 43 10.17 -3.84 -5.86
CA VAL A 43 9.82 -3.84 -4.44
C VAL A 43 10.82 -4.68 -3.63
N ALA A 44 11.35 -5.79 -4.19
CA ALA A 44 12.41 -6.56 -3.55
C ALA A 44 13.68 -5.72 -3.35
N ILE A 45 14.13 -5.05 -4.42
CA ILE A 45 15.30 -4.16 -4.40
C ILE A 45 15.09 -3.05 -3.38
N LEU A 46 13.91 -2.42 -3.38
CA LEU A 46 13.58 -1.35 -2.45
C LEU A 46 13.62 -1.84 -0.99
N LYS A 47 12.94 -2.94 -0.69
CA LYS A 47 12.91 -3.53 0.65
C LYS A 47 14.32 -3.81 1.16
N GLN A 48 15.18 -4.39 0.31
CA GLN A 48 16.57 -4.68 0.66
C GLN A 48 17.37 -3.40 0.91
N LYS A 49 17.28 -2.40 0.02
CA LYS A 49 18.00 -1.12 0.16
C LYS A 49 17.62 -0.36 1.41
N LEU A 50 16.35 -0.45 1.84
CA LEU A 50 15.83 0.26 3.00
C LEU A 50 15.92 -0.56 4.29
N GLU A 51 16.21 -1.86 4.20
CA GLU A 51 16.05 -2.81 5.32
C GLU A 51 14.64 -2.72 5.93
N ALA A 52 13.63 -2.44 5.07
CA ALA A 52 12.26 -2.28 5.52
C ALA A 52 11.64 -3.63 5.88
N LYS A 53 10.83 -3.71 6.95
CA LYS A 53 10.11 -4.95 7.28
C LYS A 53 8.97 -5.21 6.29
N ILE A 54 8.19 -4.17 5.99
CA ILE A 54 7.04 -4.22 5.08
C ILE A 54 7.18 -3.11 4.03
N VAL A 55 6.98 -3.45 2.76
CA VAL A 55 6.76 -2.47 1.69
C VAL A 55 5.35 -2.66 1.15
N LEU A 56 4.52 -1.61 1.27
CA LEU A 56 3.15 -1.56 0.75
C LEU A 56 3.11 -0.65 -0.48
N ASN A 57 3.23 -1.22 -1.67
CA ASN A 57 3.23 -0.47 -2.91
C ASN A 57 1.80 -0.26 -3.43
N THR A 58 1.35 0.99 -3.51
CA THR A 58 0.06 1.33 -4.13
C THR A 58 0.19 1.42 -5.66
N LEU A 59 -0.72 0.74 -6.36
CA LEU A 59 -0.76 0.55 -7.81
C LEU A 59 -2.00 1.20 -8.45
N SER A 60 -2.50 2.28 -7.84
CA SER A 60 -3.70 3.01 -8.32
C SER A 60 -4.90 2.06 -8.47
N GLU A 61 -5.56 2.05 -9.63
CA GLU A 61 -6.73 1.20 -9.93
C GLU A 61 -6.42 -0.31 -9.94
N LYS A 62 -5.13 -0.70 -9.94
CA LYS A 62 -4.74 -2.11 -9.80
C LYS A 62 -4.71 -2.58 -8.34
N GLY A 63 -4.84 -1.66 -7.37
CA GLY A 63 -4.87 -1.96 -5.94
C GLY A 63 -3.49 -1.84 -5.29
N VAL A 64 -3.05 -2.86 -4.57
CA VAL A 64 -1.79 -2.85 -3.83
C VAL A 64 -0.98 -4.13 -4.01
N TYR A 65 0.34 -3.98 -4.00
CA TYR A 65 1.29 -5.08 -3.82
C TYR A 65 2.00 -4.90 -2.48
N VAL A 66 1.95 -5.92 -1.62
CA VAL A 66 2.62 -5.92 -0.32
C VAL A 66 3.71 -6.98 -0.29
N ARG A 67 4.88 -6.63 0.24
CA ARG A 67 5.99 -7.57 0.49
C ARG A 67 6.52 -7.40 1.90
N TRP A 68 6.70 -8.49 2.62
CA TRP A 68 7.21 -8.48 3.99
C TRP A 68 8.13 -9.66 4.28
N SER A 69 8.75 -9.65 5.46
CA SER A 69 9.51 -10.79 6.01
C SER A 69 9.12 -11.00 7.46
N ASP A 70 9.01 -12.27 7.86
CA ASP A 70 8.72 -12.68 9.23
C ASP A 70 10.01 -12.86 10.06
N GLY A 71 11.13 -12.29 9.60
CA GLY A 71 12.45 -12.45 10.23
C GLY A 71 13.26 -13.66 9.76
N ASN A 72 12.70 -14.45 8.83
CA ASN A 72 13.39 -15.55 8.15
C ASN A 72 14.04 -15.11 6.83
N LEU A 73 14.87 -15.98 6.24
CA LEU A 73 15.50 -15.74 4.92
C LEU A 73 14.47 -15.62 3.78
N ASP A 74 13.27 -16.14 3.99
CA ASP A 74 12.17 -16.08 3.04
C ASP A 74 11.37 -14.77 3.18
N TYR A 75 10.81 -14.36 2.05
CA TYR A 75 9.92 -13.20 1.96
C TYR A 75 8.55 -13.66 1.51
N ASN A 76 7.54 -13.03 2.09
CA ASN A 76 6.16 -13.18 1.65
C ASN A 76 5.77 -12.00 0.77
N SER A 77 4.84 -12.23 -0.15
CA SER A 77 4.23 -11.15 -0.91
C SER A 77 2.81 -11.49 -1.30
N HIS A 78 1.98 -10.46 -1.43
CA HIS A 78 0.60 -10.61 -1.88
C HIS A 78 0.17 -9.43 -2.74
N THR A 79 -0.70 -9.69 -3.71
CA THR A 79 -1.32 -8.66 -4.55
C THR A 79 -2.80 -8.63 -4.26
N ILE A 80 -3.33 -7.45 -4.00
CA ILE A 80 -4.74 -7.25 -3.66
C ILE A 80 -5.29 -6.27 -4.69
N ALA A 81 -6.22 -6.74 -5.51
CA ALA A 81 -6.89 -5.92 -6.50
C ALA A 81 -7.68 -4.78 -5.82
N ALA A 82 -7.75 -3.61 -6.47
CA ALA A 82 -8.67 -2.58 -6.02
C ALA A 82 -10.12 -3.06 -6.18
N HIS A 83 -10.97 -2.68 -5.24
CA HIS A 83 -12.41 -2.80 -5.43
C HIS A 83 -12.87 -1.76 -6.46
N TYR A 84 -13.82 -2.14 -7.31
CA TYR A 84 -14.42 -1.19 -8.25
C TYR A 84 -15.17 -0.09 -7.49
N ARG A 85 -14.94 1.18 -7.88
CA ARG A 85 -15.49 2.38 -7.23
C ARG A 85 -15.87 3.41 -8.29
N ASN A 86 -16.84 4.26 -7.95
CA ASN A 86 -17.15 5.45 -8.75
C ASN A 86 -16.23 6.59 -8.31
N ILE A 87 -15.06 6.69 -8.95
CA ILE A 87 -14.02 7.65 -8.57
C ILE A 87 -14.46 9.09 -8.90
N ALA A 88 -14.51 9.95 -7.89
CA ALA A 88 -14.77 11.38 -7.98
C ALA A 88 -13.47 12.21 -7.90
N ASP A 89 -12.60 11.90 -6.94
CA ASP A 89 -11.30 12.55 -6.72
C ASP A 89 -10.33 11.52 -6.12
N VAL A 90 -9.02 11.63 -6.36
CA VAL A 90 -8.00 10.72 -5.77
C VAL A 90 -7.18 11.40 -4.68
N SER A 91 -7.49 12.66 -4.38
CA SER A 91 -6.82 13.47 -3.37
C SER A 91 -6.94 12.84 -1.97
N GLY A 92 -5.81 12.60 -1.29
CA GLY A 92 -5.80 12.03 0.06
C GLY A 92 -5.97 10.50 0.13
N ALA A 93 -6.11 9.80 -1.00
CA ALA A 93 -6.19 8.34 -1.00
C ALA A 93 -4.93 7.69 -0.41
N GLY A 94 -3.74 8.17 -0.80
CA GLY A 94 -2.47 7.71 -0.26
C GLY A 94 -2.32 7.93 1.24
N ASP A 95 -2.79 9.08 1.74
CA ASP A 95 -2.79 9.42 3.17
C ASP A 95 -3.73 8.50 3.96
N THR A 96 -4.89 8.18 3.38
CA THR A 96 -5.83 7.22 3.95
C THR A 96 -5.22 5.82 4.03
N VAL A 97 -4.56 5.35 2.96
CA VAL A 97 -3.90 4.03 2.94
C VAL A 97 -2.84 3.93 4.04
N ILE A 98 -1.93 4.90 4.16
CA ILE A 98 -0.88 4.84 5.20
C ILE A 98 -1.46 4.98 6.62
N SER A 99 -2.50 5.80 6.80
CA SER A 99 -3.13 6.01 8.10
C SER A 99 -3.81 4.74 8.60
N VAL A 100 -4.59 4.08 7.73
CA VAL A 100 -5.28 2.82 8.05
C VAL A 100 -4.29 1.68 8.23
N ALA A 101 -3.25 1.58 7.39
CA ALA A 101 -2.19 0.59 7.56
C ALA A 101 -1.50 0.75 8.93
N SER A 102 -1.20 1.99 9.32
CA SER A 102 -0.58 2.28 10.63
C SER A 102 -1.48 1.87 11.79
N LEU A 103 -2.80 2.10 11.68
CA LEU A 103 -3.77 1.67 12.68
C LEU A 103 -3.84 0.15 12.79
N CYS A 104 -3.90 -0.57 11.67
CA CYS A 104 -3.88 -2.03 11.62
C CYS A 104 -2.60 -2.59 12.27
N MET A 105 -1.43 -2.01 11.99
CA MET A 105 -0.19 -2.40 12.65
C MET A 105 -0.23 -2.17 14.16
N ALA A 106 -0.75 -1.03 14.62
CA ALA A 106 -0.92 -0.76 16.05
C ALA A 106 -1.86 -1.77 16.74
N CYS A 107 -2.81 -2.34 15.99
CA CYS A 107 -3.70 -3.39 16.43
C CYS A 107 -3.14 -4.82 16.25
N ASN A 108 -1.88 -4.98 15.79
CA ASN A 108 -1.29 -6.27 15.43
C ASN A 108 -2.14 -7.09 14.43
N THR A 109 -2.80 -6.41 13.50
CA THR A 109 -3.54 -7.06 12.41
C THR A 109 -2.56 -7.79 11.48
N ASP A 110 -3.00 -8.91 10.91
CA ASP A 110 -2.23 -9.63 9.88
C ASP A 110 -1.86 -8.70 8.70
N ILE A 111 -0.71 -8.93 8.07
CA ILE A 111 -0.18 -8.03 7.04
C ILE A 111 -1.03 -8.07 5.76
N THR A 112 -1.61 -9.22 5.42
CA THR A 112 -2.51 -9.32 4.26
C THR A 112 -3.82 -8.61 4.53
N ASP A 113 -4.38 -8.74 5.73
CA ASP A 113 -5.57 -8.01 6.17
C ASP A 113 -5.30 -6.50 6.25
N MET A 114 -4.16 -6.08 6.80
CA MET A 114 -3.72 -4.69 6.84
C MET A 114 -3.69 -4.09 5.43
N ALA A 115 -3.09 -4.80 4.46
CA ALA A 115 -3.03 -4.36 3.09
C ALA A 115 -4.43 -4.30 2.44
N ALA A 116 -5.29 -5.28 2.70
CA ALA A 116 -6.65 -5.33 2.18
C ALA A 116 -7.53 -4.19 2.71
N ILE A 117 -7.55 -3.98 4.03
CA ILE A 117 -8.33 -2.93 4.70
C ILE A 117 -7.84 -1.54 4.26
N SER A 118 -6.52 -1.36 4.13
CA SER A 118 -5.94 -0.08 3.69
C SER A 118 -6.26 0.23 2.23
N ASN A 119 -6.19 -0.77 1.35
CA ASN A 119 -6.60 -0.65 -0.05
C ASN A 119 -8.08 -0.30 -0.19
N LEU A 120 -8.93 -0.97 0.60
CA LEU A 120 -10.36 -0.70 0.66
C LEU A 120 -10.65 0.75 1.11
N ALA A 121 -10.00 1.20 2.18
CA ALA A 121 -10.15 2.56 2.70
C ALA A 121 -9.68 3.62 1.69
N GLY A 122 -8.53 3.40 1.04
CA GLY A 122 -8.02 4.28 0.00
C GLY A 122 -8.99 4.42 -1.18
N GLY A 123 -9.62 3.32 -1.61
CA GLY A 123 -10.64 3.36 -2.66
C GLY A 123 -11.94 4.05 -2.22
N LEU A 124 -12.33 3.90 -0.95
CA LEU A 124 -13.56 4.49 -0.41
C LEU A 124 -13.52 6.02 -0.39
N VAL A 125 -12.40 6.61 -0.01
CA VAL A 125 -12.27 8.09 0.02
C VAL A 125 -12.23 8.67 -1.39
N CYS A 126 -11.91 7.87 -2.41
CA CYS A 126 -11.91 8.33 -3.78
C CYS A 126 -13.32 8.56 -4.36
N GLU A 127 -14.39 8.15 -3.67
CA GLU A 127 -15.78 8.39 -4.09
C GLU A 127 -16.27 9.80 -3.72
N GLU A 128 -15.48 10.53 -2.92
CA GLU A 128 -15.79 11.86 -2.41
C GLU A 128 -14.87 12.92 -3.03
N VAL A 129 -15.29 14.19 -3.02
CA VAL A 129 -14.49 15.30 -3.57
C VAL A 129 -13.58 15.90 -2.50
N GLY A 130 -12.30 16.07 -2.82
CA GLY A 130 -11.30 16.66 -1.92
C GLY A 130 -10.69 15.66 -0.93
N VAL A 131 -9.89 16.19 -0.01
CA VAL A 131 -9.23 15.38 1.04
C VAL A 131 -10.22 15.17 2.19
N VAL A 132 -10.86 14.00 2.21
CA VAL A 132 -11.81 13.61 3.26
C VAL A 132 -11.28 12.43 4.08
N PRO A 133 -11.58 12.35 5.38
CA PRO A 133 -11.30 11.15 6.16
C PRO A 133 -12.21 10.01 5.74
N VAL A 134 -11.73 8.77 5.86
CA VAL A 134 -12.56 7.58 5.66
C VAL A 134 -13.65 7.49 6.73
N ASP A 135 -14.90 7.22 6.32
CA ASP A 135 -15.99 6.98 7.26
C ASP A 135 -15.80 5.62 7.94
N LYS A 136 -15.73 5.63 9.28
CA LYS A 136 -15.51 4.43 10.09
C LYS A 136 -16.59 3.37 9.87
N SER A 137 -17.86 3.76 9.87
CA SER A 137 -18.98 2.84 9.79
C SER A 137 -19.03 2.19 8.41
N LYS A 138 -18.85 2.98 7.34
CA LYS A 138 -18.78 2.50 5.96
C LYS A 138 -17.62 1.53 5.78
N LEU A 139 -16.42 1.90 6.24
CA LEU A 139 -15.24 1.03 6.17
C LEU A 139 -15.49 -0.29 6.90
N GLN A 140 -15.99 -0.25 8.13
CA GLN A 140 -16.26 -1.45 8.92
C GLN A 140 -17.28 -2.37 8.23
N SER A 141 -18.38 -1.82 7.74
CA SER A 141 -19.41 -2.59 7.02
C SER A 141 -18.84 -3.27 5.77
N GLU A 142 -18.00 -2.57 5.00
CA GLU A 142 -17.39 -3.15 3.80
C GLU A 142 -16.32 -4.19 4.11
N VAL A 143 -15.49 -3.99 5.15
CA VAL A 143 -14.52 -5.01 5.60
C VAL A 143 -15.24 -6.31 5.92
N ILE A 144 -16.32 -6.26 6.71
CA ILE A 144 -17.11 -7.45 7.07
C ILE A 144 -17.75 -8.07 5.82
N SER A 145 -18.25 -7.26 4.88
CA SER A 145 -18.93 -7.80 3.69
C SER A 145 -17.97 -8.43 2.67
N LEU A 146 -16.74 -7.91 2.57
CA LEU A 146 -15.83 -8.22 1.45
C LEU A 146 -14.64 -9.08 1.86
N LEU A 147 -14.17 -8.97 3.12
CA LEU A 147 -12.90 -9.57 3.56
C LEU A 147 -13.07 -10.74 4.54
N THR A 148 -14.24 -10.91 5.18
CA THR A 148 -14.44 -11.96 6.20
C THR A 148 -15.29 -13.15 5.72
N LYS A 149 -15.18 -13.54 4.45
CA LYS A 149 -15.90 -14.70 3.89
C LYS A 149 -15.13 -16.01 4.03
#